data_AF-V9LE01-F1
#
_entry.id   AF-V9LE01-F1
#
_cell.length_a   1.000
_cell.length_b   1.000
_cell.length_c   1.000
_cell.angle_alpha   90.00
_cell.angle_beta   90.00
_cell.angle_gamma   90.00
#
_symmetry.space_group_name_H-M   'P 1'
#
loop_
_entity.id
_entity.type
_entity.pdbx_description
1 polymer ?
#
loop_
_entity_poly.entity_id
_entity_poly.type
_entity_poly.pdbx_seq_one_letter_code
_entity_poly.pdbx_strand_id
1 'polypeptide(L)'
;MRLRHGTAATALAFVTSFLSLSWYTAWQNGKEKLVAYQHEFHALKERLRVAEHRTLQRSSELNTILEQFRRAVAMSNGSREALSNFSDDTKKLLKDLTNKNVLQVPNIYHHLPHLLNSEESLQPAVQVGLGRTGVSLVMGIPTVKRKVKSYLGETLHSLIDKLSPEEMLDSVIVIFVGETDLDHVQHVVGDLEKEFYTDINSGLIEIISPPVAYYPDLTNLKETSG
;
A
#
# COMPACT_ATOMS: atom_id res chain seq x y z
N MET A 1 31.11 -22.23 63.80
CA MET A 1 30.32 -22.25 62.55
C MET A 1 29.76 -20.85 62.27
N ARG A 2 30.39 -20.02 61.44
CA ARG A 2 29.89 -18.64 61.19
C ARG A 2 30.31 -18.01 59.84
N LEU A 3 30.52 -18.82 58.79
CA LEU A 3 31.07 -18.35 57.50
C LEU A 3 30.22 -18.70 56.26
N ARG A 4 28.97 -19.18 56.39
CA ARG A 4 28.16 -19.61 55.23
C ARG A 4 27.20 -18.57 54.66
N HIS A 5 26.89 -17.48 55.38
CA HIS A 5 25.89 -16.51 54.94
C HIS A 5 26.46 -15.34 54.11
N GLY A 6 27.76 -15.00 54.29
CA GLY A 6 28.39 -13.89 53.55
C GLY A 6 28.56 -14.16 52.06
N THR A 7 28.92 -15.39 51.69
CA THR A 7 29.17 -15.79 50.29
C THR A 7 27.88 -15.87 49.47
N ALA A 8 26.75 -16.20 50.10
CA ALA A 8 25.44 -16.22 49.45
C ALA A 8 24.91 -14.79 49.18
N ALA A 9 25.16 -13.87 50.12
CA ALA A 9 24.76 -12.47 49.97
C ALA A 9 25.54 -11.75 48.85
N THR A 10 26.85 -12.02 48.73
CA THR A 10 27.65 -11.46 47.63
C THR A 10 27.21 -12.03 46.27
N ALA A 11 26.94 -13.34 46.19
CA ALA A 11 26.44 -13.96 44.96
C ALA A 11 25.08 -13.38 44.51
N LEU A 12 24.16 -13.15 45.45
CA LEU A 12 22.86 -12.51 45.16
C LEU A 12 23.04 -11.07 44.65
N ALA A 13 23.93 -10.29 45.27
CA ALA A 13 24.22 -8.93 44.81
C ALA A 13 24.76 -8.91 43.36
N PHE A 14 25.68 -9.82 43.02
CA PHE A 14 26.19 -9.94 41.66
C PHE A 14 25.13 -10.36 40.64
N VAL A 15 24.22 -11.27 41.01
CA VAL A 15 23.12 -11.67 40.11
C VAL A 15 22.16 -10.51 39.87
N THR A 16 21.81 -9.73 40.89
CA THR A 16 20.92 -8.57 40.73
C THR A 16 21.56 -7.43 39.92
N SER A 17 22.87 -7.21 40.06
CA SER A 17 23.58 -6.22 39.23
C SER A 17 23.69 -6.69 37.78
N PHE A 18 23.95 -7.98 37.53
CA PHE A 18 24.00 -8.51 36.18
C PHE A 18 22.65 -8.47 35.47
N LEU A 19 21.56 -8.79 36.18
CA LEU A 19 20.20 -8.72 35.65
C LEU A 19 19.77 -7.28 35.36
N SER A 20 20.11 -6.32 36.23
CA SER A 20 19.80 -4.91 36.00
C SER A 20 20.62 -4.30 34.85
N LEU A 21 21.90 -4.66 34.72
CA LEU A 21 22.69 -4.25 33.55
C LEU A 21 22.15 -4.87 32.25
N SER A 22 21.78 -6.15 32.25
CA SER A 22 21.19 -6.82 31.09
C SER A 22 19.86 -6.20 30.66
N TRP A 23 19.00 -5.86 31.63
CA TRP A 23 17.75 -5.16 31.36
C TRP A 23 17.99 -3.75 30.81
N TYR A 24 18.96 -3.03 31.36
CA TYR A 24 19.29 -1.68 30.91
C TYR A 24 19.87 -1.65 29.49
N THR A 25 20.73 -2.60 29.14
CA THR A 25 21.28 -2.70 27.78
C THR A 25 20.22 -3.14 26.77
N ALA A 26 19.32 -4.06 27.13
CA ALA A 26 18.19 -4.44 26.29
C ALA A 26 17.24 -3.26 26.03
N TRP A 27 16.97 -2.45 27.06
CA TRP A 27 16.14 -1.24 26.96
C TRP A 27 16.77 -0.16 26.07
N GLN A 28 18.07 0.10 26.22
CA GLN A 28 18.81 1.05 25.37
C GLN A 28 18.80 0.62 23.90
N ASN A 29 19.06 -0.66 23.62
CA ASN A 29 19.05 -1.20 22.26
C ASN A 29 17.66 -1.16 21.61
N GLY A 30 16.59 -1.34 22.40
CA GLY A 30 15.21 -1.18 21.93
C GLY A 30 14.89 0.27 21.53
N LYS A 31 15.33 1.25 22.33
CA LYS A 31 15.15 2.67 22.04
C LYS A 31 15.88 3.10 20.76
N GLU A 32 17.13 2.68 20.59
CA GLU A 32 17.90 3.03 19.39
C GLU A 32 17.24 2.50 18.11
N LYS A 33 16.75 1.25 18.12
CA LYS A 33 16.01 0.68 16.98
C LYS A 33 14.72 1.43 16.68
N LEU A 34 13.94 1.80 17.71
CA LEU A 34 12.69 2.54 17.53
C LEU A 34 12.94 3.92 16.89
N VAL A 35 13.97 4.63 17.36
CA VAL A 35 14.38 5.92 16.79
C VAL A 35 14.84 5.78 15.34
N ALA A 36 15.57 4.69 15.02
CA ALA A 36 15.98 4.40 13.65
C ALA A 36 14.78 4.16 12.72
N TYR A 37 13.79 3.36 13.14
CA TYR A 37 12.56 3.12 12.37
C TYR A 37 11.74 4.40 12.16
N GLN A 38 11.57 5.22 13.21
CA GLN A 38 10.89 6.50 13.09
C GLN A 38 11.59 7.42 12.09
N HIS A 39 12.92 7.44 12.10
CA HIS A 39 13.70 8.21 11.15
C HIS A 39 13.56 7.67 9.71
N GLU A 40 13.59 6.35 9.50
CA GLU A 40 13.38 5.75 8.18
C GLU A 40 11.96 6.00 7.65
N PHE A 41 10.94 5.87 8.51
CA PHE A 41 9.56 6.15 8.14
C PHE A 41 9.36 7.63 7.78
N HIS A 42 9.95 8.54 8.56
CA HIS A 42 9.93 9.97 8.25
C HIS A 42 10.67 10.27 6.95
N ALA A 43 11.82 9.65 6.71
CA ALA A 43 12.56 9.80 5.46
C ALA A 43 11.79 9.26 4.26
N LEU A 44 11.09 8.13 4.40
CA LEU A 44 10.21 7.58 3.39
C LEU A 44 9.05 8.54 3.08
N LYS A 45 8.40 9.09 4.12
CA LYS A 45 7.31 10.07 3.99
C LYS A 45 7.76 11.31 3.23
N GLU A 46 8.92 11.86 3.56
CA GLU A 46 9.48 13.01 2.83
C GLU A 46 9.82 12.69 1.37
N ARG A 47 10.42 11.52 1.11
CA ARG A 47 10.69 11.09 -0.28
C ARG A 47 9.40 10.96 -1.08
N LEU A 48 8.34 10.38 -0.49
CA LEU A 48 7.05 10.23 -1.14
C LEU A 48 6.44 11.60 -1.47
N ARG A 49 6.43 12.52 -0.49
CA ARG A 49 5.93 13.89 -0.65
C ARG A 49 6.65 14.65 -1.75
N VAL A 50 7.98 14.53 -1.83
CA VAL A 50 8.79 15.15 -2.89
C VAL A 50 8.48 14.53 -4.26
N ALA A 51 8.32 13.21 -4.33
CA ALA A 51 7.98 12.51 -5.57
C ALA A 51 6.59 12.90 -6.09
N GLU A 52 5.62 13.04 -5.19
CA GLU A 52 4.26 13.49 -5.51
C GLU A 52 4.28 14.94 -6.02
N HIS A 53 4.92 15.86 -5.29
CA HIS A 53 5.05 17.25 -5.71
C HIS A 53 5.70 17.39 -7.08
N ARG A 54 6.78 16.64 -7.35
CA ARG A 54 7.46 16.64 -8.67
C ARG A 54 6.56 16.10 -9.78
N THR A 55 5.68 15.16 -9.48
CA THR A 55 4.74 14.59 -10.45
C THR A 55 3.64 15.58 -10.79
N LEU A 56 3.05 16.22 -9.78
CA LEU A 56 2.06 17.28 -9.94
C LEU A 56 2.64 18.48 -10.72
N GLN A 57 3.85 18.91 -10.37
CA GLN A 57 4.52 20.01 -11.04
C GLN A 57 4.77 19.70 -12.53
N ARG A 58 5.30 18.51 -12.85
CA ARG A 58 5.49 18.07 -14.25
C ARG A 58 4.17 18.03 -15.03
N SER A 59 3.07 17.58 -14.42
CA SER A 59 1.75 17.61 -15.07
C SER A 59 1.31 19.06 -15.38
N SER A 60 1.50 19.98 -14.43
CA SER A 60 1.16 21.40 -14.63
C SER A 60 1.98 22.05 -15.74
N GLU A 61 3.29 21.82 -15.79
CA GLU A 61 4.19 22.35 -16.82
C GLU A 61 3.78 21.83 -18.19
N LEU A 62 3.51 20.52 -18.33
CA LEU A 62 3.06 19.95 -19.59
C LEU A 62 1.70 20.51 -20.04
N ASN A 63 0.77 20.74 -19.11
CA ASN A 63 -0.51 21.39 -19.43
C ASN A 63 -0.29 22.84 -19.91
N THR A 64 0.65 23.59 -19.31
CA THR A 64 0.95 24.95 -19.79
C THR A 64 1.58 24.97 -21.18
N ILE A 65 2.50 24.03 -21.47
CA ILE A 65 3.11 23.86 -22.80
C ILE A 65 2.02 23.53 -23.84
N LEU A 66 1.09 22.65 -23.48
CA LEU A 66 -0.03 22.27 -24.34
C LEU A 66 -0.94 23.47 -24.64
N GLU A 67 -1.25 24.30 -23.65
CA GLU A 67 -2.05 25.52 -23.84
C GLU A 67 -1.33 26.60 -24.66
N GLN A 68 -0.03 26.81 -24.43
CA GLN A 68 0.78 27.70 -25.26
C GLN A 68 0.79 27.24 -26.72
N PHE A 69 0.92 25.93 -26.95
CA PHE A 69 0.91 25.37 -28.29
C PHE A 69 -0.48 25.47 -28.94
N ARG A 70 -1.57 25.21 -28.20
CA ARG A 70 -2.95 25.43 -28.68
C ARG A 70 -3.18 26.88 -29.11
N ARG A 71 -2.72 27.85 -28.32
CA ARG A 71 -2.82 29.27 -28.65
C ARG A 71 -2.00 29.63 -29.89
N ALA A 72 -0.77 29.12 -30.00
CA ALA A 72 0.07 29.32 -31.18
C ALA A 72 -0.58 28.76 -32.46
N VAL A 73 -1.23 27.59 -32.39
CA VAL A 73 -1.97 27.00 -33.50
C VAL A 73 -3.22 27.82 -33.84
N ALA A 74 -3.96 28.31 -32.83
CA ALA A 74 -5.17 29.12 -33.04
C ALA A 74 -4.87 30.50 -33.63
N MET A 75 -3.77 31.14 -33.22
CA MET A 75 -3.33 32.45 -33.72
C MET A 75 -2.82 32.41 -35.17
N SER A 76 -2.47 31.23 -35.69
CA SER A 76 -1.94 31.06 -37.04
C SER A 76 -2.99 31.09 -38.17
N ASN A 77 -4.25 31.46 -37.90
CA ASN A 77 -5.36 31.55 -38.87
C ASN A 77 -5.46 30.34 -39.84
N GLY A 78 -6.17 29.28 -39.43
CA GLY A 78 -6.74 28.30 -40.38
C GLY A 78 -5.90 27.04 -40.64
N SER A 79 -5.69 26.23 -39.60
CA SER A 79 -5.73 24.76 -39.55
C SER A 79 -4.96 23.86 -40.56
N ARG A 80 -4.33 24.33 -41.65
CA ARG A 80 -3.68 23.42 -42.64
C ARG A 80 -2.23 23.78 -42.99
N GLU A 81 -1.87 25.05 -43.13
CA GLU A 81 -0.52 25.44 -43.60
C GLU A 81 0.55 25.47 -42.51
N ALA A 82 0.20 25.85 -41.27
CA ALA A 82 1.15 25.78 -40.16
C ALA A 82 1.40 24.33 -39.71
N LEU A 83 0.37 23.48 -39.73
CA LEU A 83 0.51 22.08 -39.38
C LEU A 83 1.38 21.33 -40.40
N SER A 84 1.30 21.64 -41.71
CA SER A 84 2.07 20.97 -42.76
C SER A 84 3.59 21.16 -42.66
N ASN A 85 4.05 22.24 -42.05
CA ASN A 85 5.48 22.50 -41.81
C ASN A 85 6.07 21.66 -40.66
N PHE A 86 5.23 21.00 -39.86
CA PHE A 86 5.70 20.09 -38.82
C PHE A 86 5.85 18.66 -39.34
N SER A 87 6.83 17.94 -38.79
CA SER A 87 7.01 16.51 -39.01
C SER A 87 5.73 15.74 -38.68
N ASP A 88 5.44 14.68 -39.45
CA ASP A 88 4.23 13.87 -39.25
C ASP A 88 4.16 13.22 -37.86
N ASP A 89 5.31 12.95 -37.23
CA ASP A 89 5.38 12.46 -35.86
C ASP A 89 4.84 13.49 -34.85
N THR A 90 5.19 14.77 -35.04
CA THR A 90 4.70 15.86 -34.19
C THR A 90 3.19 16.04 -34.35
N LYS A 91 2.67 15.92 -35.59
CA LYS A 91 1.22 15.97 -35.85
C LYS A 91 0.48 14.82 -35.18
N LYS A 92 1.05 13.62 -35.20
CA LYS A 92 0.47 12.43 -34.57
C LYS A 92 0.44 12.56 -33.05
N LEU A 93 1.55 13.02 -32.46
CA LEU A 93 1.62 13.32 -31.02
C LEU A 93 0.63 14.40 -30.61
N LEU A 94 0.51 15.48 -31.40
CA LEU A 94 -0.43 16.56 -31.14
C LEU A 94 -1.88 16.09 -31.23
N LYS A 95 -2.22 15.27 -32.22
CA LYS A 95 -3.57 14.71 -32.33
C LYS A 95 -3.88 13.80 -31.13
N ASP A 96 -2.91 13.03 -30.64
CA ASP A 96 -3.07 12.18 -29.46
C ASP A 96 -3.18 13.01 -28.17
N LEU A 97 -2.36 14.06 -28.01
CA LEU A 97 -2.38 15.00 -26.88
C LEU A 97 -3.62 15.90 -26.85
N THR A 98 -4.22 16.21 -28.01
CA THR A 98 -5.39 17.07 -28.12
C THR A 98 -6.68 16.29 -27.96
N ASN A 99 -6.73 15.04 -28.43
CA ASN A 99 -7.89 14.14 -28.26
C ASN A 99 -7.95 13.47 -26.89
N LYS A 100 -6.81 13.26 -26.22
CA LYS A 100 -6.80 12.87 -24.81
C LYS A 100 -6.95 14.13 -23.99
N ASN A 101 -8.13 14.32 -23.40
CA ASN A 101 -8.36 15.35 -22.39
C ASN A 101 -7.19 15.36 -21.42
N VAL A 102 -6.54 16.53 -21.28
CA VAL A 102 -5.68 17.03 -20.19
C VAL A 102 -4.92 15.94 -19.46
N LEU A 103 -3.59 16.04 -19.40
CA LEU A 103 -2.69 15.15 -18.66
C LEU A 103 -3.09 15.02 -17.18
N GLN A 104 -4.14 14.24 -16.93
CA GLN A 104 -4.65 13.87 -15.63
C GLN A 104 -3.63 12.89 -15.09
N VAL A 105 -3.29 13.06 -13.83
CA VAL A 105 -2.56 12.04 -13.08
C VAL A 105 -3.29 10.72 -13.33
N PRO A 106 -2.61 9.67 -13.83
CA PRO A 106 -3.26 8.40 -14.12
C PRO A 106 -4.10 7.98 -12.91
N ASN A 107 -5.43 8.01 -13.07
CA ASN A 107 -6.33 7.48 -12.07
C ASN A 107 -6.51 5.98 -12.32
N ILE A 108 -7.18 5.27 -11.40
CA ILE A 108 -7.39 3.82 -11.56
C ILE A 108 -8.06 3.47 -12.89
N TYR A 109 -8.94 4.34 -13.41
CA TYR A 109 -9.65 4.17 -14.69
C TYR A 109 -8.74 4.30 -15.91
N HIS A 110 -7.57 4.92 -15.79
CA HIS A 110 -6.58 4.90 -16.87
C HIS A 110 -6.02 3.49 -17.10
N HIS A 111 -5.80 2.74 -16.02
CA HIS A 111 -5.24 1.39 -16.06
C HIS A 111 -6.32 0.31 -16.15
N LEU A 112 -7.48 0.57 -15.56
CA LEU A 112 -8.62 -0.34 -15.49
C LEU A 112 -9.87 0.40 -16.01
N PRO A 113 -9.93 0.71 -17.32
CA PRO A 113 -11.03 1.49 -17.90
C PRO A 113 -12.37 0.78 -17.85
N HIS A 114 -12.38 -0.55 -17.78
CA HIS A 114 -13.60 -1.35 -17.65
C HIS A 114 -14.35 -1.10 -16.34
N LEU A 115 -13.70 -0.54 -15.32
CA LEU A 115 -14.37 -0.17 -14.06
C LEU A 115 -15.43 0.92 -14.28
N LEU A 116 -15.34 1.71 -15.36
CA LEU A 116 -16.36 2.70 -15.72
C LEU A 116 -17.66 2.06 -16.25
N ASN A 117 -17.62 0.78 -16.62
CA ASN A 117 -18.79 0.10 -17.18
C ASN A 117 -19.81 -0.30 -16.12
N SER A 118 -19.44 -0.29 -14.84
CA SER A 118 -20.34 -0.64 -13.73
C SER A 118 -20.02 0.21 -12.50
N GLU A 119 -21.02 0.84 -11.91
CA GLU A 119 -20.85 1.67 -10.70
C GLU A 119 -20.42 0.83 -9.48
N GLU A 120 -20.75 -0.45 -9.46
CA GLU A 120 -20.42 -1.39 -8.39
C GLU A 120 -19.00 -1.95 -8.48
N SER A 121 -18.25 -1.68 -9.55
CA SER A 121 -16.91 -2.25 -9.79
C SER A 121 -15.92 -2.03 -8.63
N LEU A 122 -16.06 -0.94 -7.89
CA LEU A 122 -15.18 -0.57 -6.77
C LEU A 122 -15.78 -0.88 -5.39
N GLN A 123 -17.01 -1.39 -5.33
CA GLN A 123 -17.65 -1.75 -4.08
C GLN A 123 -17.26 -3.19 -3.72
N PRO A 124 -16.66 -3.45 -2.54
CA PRO A 124 -16.29 -4.80 -2.16
C PRO A 124 -17.51 -5.74 -2.14
N ALA A 125 -17.38 -6.92 -2.75
CA ALA A 125 -18.41 -7.95 -2.67
C ALA A 125 -18.43 -8.64 -1.29
N VAL A 126 -17.27 -8.70 -0.65
CA VAL A 126 -17.12 -9.17 0.72
C VAL A 126 -16.34 -8.11 1.48
N GLN A 127 -16.83 -7.76 2.66
CA GLN A 127 -16.17 -6.86 3.60
C GLN A 127 -16.39 -7.39 5.02
N VAL A 128 -15.30 -7.64 5.73
CA VAL A 128 -15.30 -8.12 7.13
C VAL A 128 -14.32 -7.28 7.94
N GLY A 129 -14.78 -6.77 9.08
CA GLY A 129 -14.00 -5.90 9.95
C GLY A 129 -14.90 -4.84 10.60
N LEU A 130 -14.29 -3.87 11.30
CA LEU A 130 -15.02 -2.85 12.06
C LEU A 130 -15.04 -1.49 11.35
N GLY A 131 -14.38 -1.35 10.21
CA GLY A 131 -14.26 -0.08 9.49
C GLY A 131 -13.48 0.95 10.29
N ARG A 132 -12.36 0.55 10.91
CA ARG A 132 -11.55 1.44 11.73
C ARG A 132 -11.03 2.63 10.90
N THR A 133 -11.11 3.83 11.47
CA THR A 133 -10.64 5.08 10.86
C THR A 133 -9.76 5.87 11.82
N GLY A 134 -9.09 6.92 11.33
CA GLY A 134 -8.26 7.80 12.16
C GLY A 134 -6.86 7.28 12.49
N VAL A 135 -6.38 6.28 11.74
CA VAL A 135 -5.02 5.71 11.88
C VAL A 135 -4.00 6.44 11.01
N SER A 136 -2.73 6.43 11.41
CA SER A 136 -1.65 7.02 10.63
C SER A 136 -1.08 6.10 9.54
N LEU A 137 -1.28 4.77 9.66
CA LEU A 137 -0.76 3.77 8.73
C LEU A 137 -1.83 2.76 8.32
N VAL A 138 -1.92 2.49 7.01
CA VAL A 138 -2.72 1.40 6.45
C VAL A 138 -1.82 0.47 5.64
N MET A 139 -1.83 -0.81 5.96
CA MET A 139 -1.03 -1.85 5.28
C MET A 139 -1.92 -2.72 4.41
N GLY A 140 -1.78 -2.61 3.09
CA GLY A 140 -2.51 -3.47 2.14
C GLY A 140 -1.77 -4.77 1.88
N ILE A 141 -2.42 -5.92 2.11
CA ILE A 141 -1.88 -7.25 1.83
C ILE A 141 -2.75 -7.94 0.78
N PRO A 142 -2.30 -8.05 -0.47
CA PRO A 142 -3.03 -8.79 -1.49
C PRO A 142 -2.79 -10.30 -1.35
N THR A 143 -3.85 -11.09 -1.55
CA THR A 143 -3.78 -12.55 -1.63
C THR A 143 -4.62 -13.06 -2.79
N VAL A 144 -4.19 -14.16 -3.40
CA VAL A 144 -4.89 -14.88 -4.49
C VAL A 144 -4.79 -16.38 -4.20
N LYS A 145 -5.67 -17.16 -4.82
CA LYS A 145 -5.71 -18.62 -4.70
C LYS A 145 -4.40 -19.21 -5.20
N ARG A 146 -3.74 -20.00 -4.35
CA ARG A 146 -2.49 -20.70 -4.69
C ARG A 146 -2.68 -22.20 -4.64
N LYS A 147 -2.00 -22.93 -5.54
CA LYS A 147 -2.09 -24.39 -5.62
C LYS A 147 -1.38 -25.13 -4.49
N VAL A 148 -0.37 -24.52 -3.86
CA VAL A 148 0.53 -25.21 -2.92
C VAL A 148 0.31 -24.76 -1.47
N LYS A 149 0.64 -23.51 -1.14
CA LYS A 149 0.46 -22.96 0.21
C LYS A 149 0.18 -21.45 0.14
N SER A 150 -0.72 -20.98 1.00
CA SER A 150 -0.92 -19.55 1.24
C SER A 150 0.11 -19.05 2.27
N TYR A 151 0.75 -17.92 1.97
CA TYR A 151 1.68 -17.24 2.89
C TYR A 151 0.97 -16.23 3.80
N LEU A 152 -0.36 -16.10 3.68
CA LEU A 152 -1.11 -15.04 4.34
C LEU A 152 -0.99 -15.11 5.86
N GLY A 153 -1.29 -16.27 6.47
CA GLY A 153 -1.21 -16.44 7.92
C GLY A 153 0.19 -16.16 8.47
N GLU A 154 1.23 -16.72 7.85
CA GLU A 154 2.63 -16.48 8.25
C GLU A 154 3.02 -14.99 8.16
N THR A 155 2.53 -14.30 7.13
CA THR A 155 2.77 -12.86 6.95
C THR A 155 2.08 -12.05 8.04
N LEU A 156 0.82 -12.37 8.34
CA LEU A 156 0.03 -11.69 9.37
C LEU A 156 0.66 -11.86 10.75
N HIS A 157 1.01 -13.09 11.14
CA HIS A 157 1.75 -13.32 12.40
C HIS A 157 3.02 -12.49 12.46
N SER A 158 3.85 -12.52 11.40
CA SER A 158 5.11 -11.77 11.41
C SER A 158 4.94 -10.26 11.51
N LEU A 159 3.84 -9.72 10.99
CA LEU A 159 3.52 -8.29 11.09
C LEU A 159 2.98 -7.96 12.48
N ILE A 160 1.95 -8.67 12.92
CA ILE A 160 1.24 -8.42 14.17
C ILE A 160 2.18 -8.59 15.37
N ASP A 161 2.99 -9.66 15.40
CA ASP A 161 3.95 -9.93 16.48
C ASP A 161 5.03 -8.84 16.63
N LYS A 162 5.26 -8.05 15.58
CA LYS A 162 6.26 -6.97 15.57
C LYS A 162 5.67 -5.60 15.88
N LEU A 163 4.35 -5.47 15.89
CA LEU A 163 3.70 -4.21 16.25
C LEU A 163 3.65 -4.07 17.77
N SER A 164 4.05 -2.91 18.27
CA SER A 164 3.78 -2.54 19.66
C SER A 164 2.28 -2.27 19.87
N PRO A 165 1.76 -2.34 21.11
CA PRO A 165 0.36 -2.05 21.39
C PRO A 165 -0.10 -0.65 20.92
N GLU A 166 0.78 0.35 20.97
CA GLU A 166 0.50 1.69 20.46
C GLU A 166 0.37 1.70 18.93
N GLU A 167 1.24 0.98 18.22
CA GLU A 167 1.19 0.86 16.76
C GLU A 167 0.00 0.03 16.28
N MET A 168 -0.38 -1.02 17.01
CA MET A 168 -1.63 -1.76 16.76
C MET A 168 -2.85 -0.85 16.91
N LEU A 169 -2.78 0.20 17.73
CA LEU A 169 -3.84 1.19 17.87
C LEU A 169 -3.82 2.31 16.81
N ASP A 170 -2.69 2.53 16.14
CA ASP A 170 -2.53 3.57 15.12
C ASP A 170 -2.31 2.99 13.71
N SER A 171 -2.71 1.73 13.50
CA SER A 171 -2.65 1.07 12.19
C SER A 171 -3.84 0.18 11.90
N VAL A 172 -4.04 -0.09 10.61
CA VAL A 172 -4.98 -1.08 10.07
C VAL A 172 -4.28 -1.90 8.99
N ILE A 173 -4.51 -3.21 9.00
CA ILE A 173 -4.09 -4.15 7.96
C ILE A 173 -5.32 -4.47 7.11
N VAL A 174 -5.29 -4.09 5.83
CA VAL A 174 -6.36 -4.39 4.86
C VAL A 174 -5.91 -5.56 4.01
N ILE A 175 -6.56 -6.71 4.18
CA ILE A 175 -6.34 -7.92 3.40
C ILE A 175 -7.26 -7.88 2.18
N PHE A 176 -6.65 -7.80 0.99
CA PHE A 176 -7.38 -7.84 -0.28
C PHE A 176 -7.33 -9.25 -0.86
N VAL A 177 -8.44 -9.97 -0.80
CA VAL A 177 -8.60 -11.29 -1.42
C VAL A 177 -8.96 -11.09 -2.89
N GLY A 178 -7.96 -11.10 -3.77
CA GLY A 178 -8.10 -10.83 -5.20
C GLY A 178 -8.71 -11.99 -5.99
N GLU A 179 -9.86 -12.50 -5.54
CA GLU A 179 -10.55 -13.64 -6.12
C GLU A 179 -12.03 -13.31 -6.35
N THR A 180 -12.61 -13.86 -7.41
CA THR A 180 -14.02 -13.68 -7.75
C THR A 180 -14.88 -14.90 -7.36
N ASP A 181 -14.23 -16.03 -7.08
CA ASP A 181 -14.85 -17.27 -6.58
C ASP A 181 -15.26 -17.11 -5.11
N LEU A 182 -16.54 -16.83 -4.87
CA LEU A 182 -17.08 -16.56 -3.53
C LEU A 182 -16.87 -17.71 -2.55
N ASP A 183 -16.93 -18.96 -3.00
CA ASP A 183 -16.73 -20.12 -2.13
C ASP A 183 -15.30 -20.14 -1.58
N HIS A 184 -14.32 -19.82 -2.44
CA HIS A 184 -12.94 -19.69 -2.01
C HIS A 184 -12.71 -18.49 -1.09
N VAL A 185 -13.32 -17.34 -1.42
CA VAL A 185 -13.23 -16.14 -0.57
C VAL A 185 -13.77 -16.42 0.82
N GLN A 186 -14.95 -17.06 0.93
CA GLN A 186 -15.54 -17.43 2.21
C GLN A 186 -14.67 -18.41 3.00
N HIS A 187 -14.01 -19.36 2.33
CA HIS A 187 -13.04 -20.25 2.98
C HIS A 187 -11.87 -19.46 3.58
N VAL A 188 -11.28 -18.53 2.82
CA VAL A 188 -10.17 -17.69 3.30
C VAL A 188 -10.61 -16.82 4.47
N VAL A 189 -11.78 -16.19 4.37
CA VAL A 189 -12.38 -15.39 5.45
C VAL A 189 -12.58 -16.26 6.70
N GLY A 190 -13.18 -17.44 6.55
CA GLY A 190 -13.43 -18.35 7.67
C GLY A 190 -12.17 -18.88 8.34
N ASP A 191 -11.07 -19.05 7.61
CA ASP A 191 -9.76 -19.40 8.18
C ASP A 191 -9.19 -18.22 8.98
N LEU A 192 -9.25 -17.00 8.42
CA LEU A 192 -8.79 -15.78 9.10
C LEU A 192 -9.61 -15.46 10.35
N GLU A 193 -10.93 -15.64 10.31
CA GLU A 193 -11.80 -15.44 11.47
C GLU A 193 -11.51 -16.42 12.60
N LYS A 194 -11.07 -17.65 12.28
CA LYS A 194 -10.66 -18.63 13.29
C LYS A 194 -9.31 -18.31 13.90
N GLU A 195 -8.35 -17.91 13.08
CA GLU A 195 -6.95 -17.74 13.50
C GLU A 195 -6.68 -16.34 14.10
N PHE A 196 -7.28 -15.28 13.54
CA PHE A 196 -7.05 -13.88 13.89
C PHE A 196 -8.31 -13.20 14.44
N TYR A 197 -9.18 -13.97 15.11
CA TYR A 197 -10.45 -13.48 15.68
C TYR A 197 -10.27 -12.19 16.50
N THR A 198 -9.25 -12.13 17.34
CA THR A 198 -8.98 -10.97 18.22
C THR A 198 -8.57 -9.74 17.42
N ASP A 199 -7.71 -9.91 16.42
CA ASP A 199 -7.22 -8.79 15.60
C ASP A 199 -8.31 -8.21 14.70
N ILE A 200 -9.21 -9.06 14.18
CA ILE A 200 -10.39 -8.62 13.43
C ILE A 200 -11.35 -7.85 14.37
N ASN A 201 -11.66 -8.40 15.56
CA ASN A 201 -12.59 -7.76 16.49
C ASN A 201 -12.03 -6.53 17.21
N SER A 202 -10.72 -6.33 17.19
CA SER A 202 -10.09 -5.08 17.63
C SER A 202 -10.10 -3.99 16.55
N GLY A 203 -10.47 -4.34 15.31
CA GLY A 203 -10.41 -3.45 14.15
C GLY A 203 -9.00 -3.25 13.60
N LEU A 204 -8.04 -4.12 13.97
CA LEU A 204 -6.70 -4.10 13.39
C LEU A 204 -6.70 -4.72 11.99
N ILE A 205 -7.49 -5.76 11.75
CA ILE A 205 -7.60 -6.42 10.44
C ILE A 205 -8.94 -6.08 9.80
N GLU A 206 -8.88 -5.68 8.53
CA GLU A 206 -10.02 -5.54 7.63
C GLU A 206 -9.81 -6.48 6.44
N ILE A 207 -10.85 -7.22 6.03
CA ILE A 207 -10.79 -8.15 4.91
C ILE A 207 -11.76 -7.66 3.85
N ILE A 208 -11.28 -7.52 2.62
CA ILE A 208 -12.09 -7.12 1.46
C ILE A 208 -11.86 -8.06 0.28
N SER A 209 -12.90 -8.30 -0.50
CA SER A 209 -12.84 -9.02 -1.78
C SER A 209 -13.51 -8.18 -2.86
N PRO A 210 -12.94 -8.10 -4.07
CA PRO A 210 -13.55 -7.35 -5.16
C PRO A 210 -14.79 -8.10 -5.70
N PRO A 211 -15.72 -7.36 -6.33
CA PRO A 211 -16.80 -7.97 -7.10
C PRO A 211 -16.27 -8.52 -8.43
N VAL A 212 -17.06 -9.37 -9.09
CA VAL A 212 -16.70 -9.95 -10.39
C VAL A 212 -16.39 -8.87 -11.43
N ALA A 213 -17.11 -7.75 -11.40
CA ALA A 213 -16.96 -6.65 -12.33
C ALA A 213 -15.62 -5.87 -12.19
N TYR A 214 -14.92 -6.04 -11.06
CA TYR A 214 -13.63 -5.38 -10.84
C TYR A 214 -12.55 -5.86 -11.81
N TYR A 215 -12.59 -7.14 -12.19
CA TYR A 215 -11.66 -7.70 -13.15
C TYR A 215 -12.24 -7.62 -14.57
N PRO A 216 -11.40 -7.32 -15.58
CA PRO A 216 -11.83 -7.44 -16.96
C PRO A 216 -12.03 -8.93 -17.30
N ASP A 217 -12.68 -9.22 -18.42
CA ASP A 217 -12.78 -10.59 -18.90
C ASP A 217 -11.37 -11.17 -19.18
N LEU A 218 -10.97 -12.14 -18.36
CA LEU A 218 -9.67 -12.81 -18.45
C LEU A 218 -9.71 -14.10 -19.28
N THR A 219 -10.87 -14.53 -19.80
CA THR A 219 -10.97 -15.83 -20.50
C THR A 219 -10.23 -15.86 -21.83
N ASN A 220 -10.03 -14.70 -22.45
CA ASN A 220 -9.44 -14.55 -23.79
C ASN A 220 -8.02 -13.98 -23.75
N LEU A 221 -7.32 -14.10 -22.62
CA LEU A 221 -5.93 -13.65 -22.51
C LEU A 221 -5.04 -14.46 -23.45
N LYS A 222 -4.28 -13.76 -24.30
CA LYS A 222 -3.24 -14.37 -25.11
C LYS A 222 -2.20 -14.96 -24.17
N GLU A 223 -1.92 -16.25 -24.31
CA GLU A 223 -0.87 -16.92 -23.55
C GLU A 223 0.47 -16.23 -23.84
N THR A 224 1.02 -15.56 -22.83
CA THR A 224 2.36 -14.99 -22.86
C THR A 224 3.28 -15.96 -22.14
N SER A 225 4.36 -16.37 -22.79
CA SER A 225 5.36 -17.27 -22.17
C SER A 225 5.94 -16.61 -20.92
N GLY A 226 5.58 -17.15 -19.76
CA GLY A 226 6.28 -16.97 -18.49
C GLY A 226 7.34 -18.05 -18.31
#